data_AF-A0A9Q0NPG1-F1
#
_entry.id   AF-A0A9Q0NPG1-F1
#
_cell.length_a   1.000
_cell.length_b   1.000
_cell.length_c   1.000
_cell.angle_alpha   90.00
_cell.angle_beta   90.00
_cell.angle_gamma   90.00
#
_symmetry.space_group_name_H-M   'P 1'
#
loop_
_entity.id
_entity.type
_entity.pdbx_description
1 polymer ?
#
loop_
_entity_poly.entity_id
_entity_poly.type
_entity_poly.pdbx_seq_one_letter_code
_entity_poly.pdbx_strand_id
1 'polypeptide(L)'
;MVLGVIQSPPPHIVTSKPPNHYNLLLQHLNECKDMSQLKQIHALSLRSTFPNQPTTLFLYSRILHFSSLHDLNYAYRVFDQIDNRNSFMWNILIRACAQSQSVHRKREAILMYNTMLQRSSPFPDNHTFPFVLKACAYLFALFEGKQAHAHLLKLGLQSDIYVNNSLIHFYASCGSLKSAKNVFDKMPQRSLVSWNAMIDAFVLFGEFETALQFFVQFQQQFFEPDGYTMQSAINACAGLCALSLGIYMVNEGRKYFDMMVNEYKIEPQLEHYGCLVDILARAGLIDEALELVSRMPMKPDVVIWRSLLDSCCKKNASVELSEKIARQILESGEGDSSGVYVLLSRVYASASRWNDVGLVRKLMTNNGILKEPGCSLIELDGVTHELFAGDTSHPQTKEIYQVLNVIEERLDSMGYKPDYSQAPMVDELNTSKRDTLRLHSERLAIALGLLNLKPGMPIRIFKNLRVCDDCHKVTGLISEIFNVEIIVRDRVRFHHFKDGSCSCMDYW
;
A
#
# COMPACT_ATOMS: atom_id res chain seq x y z
N MET A 1 -64.28 -32.15 -52.34
CA MET A 1 -62.88 -32.59 -52.55
C MET A 1 -62.00 -31.78 -51.62
N VAL A 2 -61.60 -32.39 -50.51
CA VAL A 2 -60.65 -31.84 -49.53
C VAL A 2 -59.25 -32.18 -50.06
N LEU A 3 -58.42 -31.19 -50.34
CA LEU A 3 -57.00 -31.38 -50.63
C LEU A 3 -56.20 -30.81 -49.46
N GLY A 4 -55.48 -31.73 -48.81
CA GLY A 4 -54.82 -31.54 -47.53
C GLY A 4 -53.61 -30.60 -47.58
N VAL A 5 -53.54 -29.77 -46.55
CA VAL A 5 -52.37 -28.98 -46.18
C VAL A 5 -51.33 -29.93 -45.60
N ILE A 6 -50.18 -30.08 -46.28
CA ILE A 6 -49.01 -30.75 -45.73
C ILE A 6 -48.36 -29.77 -44.73
N GLN A 7 -48.58 -30.01 -43.43
CA GLN A 7 -47.80 -29.36 -42.38
C GLN A 7 -46.38 -29.93 -42.39
N SER A 8 -45.39 -29.08 -42.68
CA SER A 8 -43.99 -29.35 -42.38
C SER A 8 -43.79 -29.42 -40.85
N PRO A 9 -43.07 -30.43 -40.32
CA PRO A 9 -42.83 -30.52 -38.88
C PRO A 9 -41.93 -29.36 -38.41
N PRO A 10 -42.08 -28.89 -37.16
CA PRO A 10 -41.23 -27.84 -36.62
C PRO A 10 -39.77 -28.29 -36.54
N PRO A 11 -38.79 -27.37 -36.65
CA PRO A 11 -37.39 -27.72 -36.56
C PRO A 11 -37.09 -28.30 -35.17
N HIS A 12 -36.64 -29.55 -35.15
CA HIS A 12 -36.13 -30.18 -33.94
C HIS A 12 -34.94 -29.36 -33.40
N ILE A 13 -35.14 -28.70 -32.26
CA ILE A 13 -34.05 -28.20 -31.43
C ILE A 13 -33.33 -29.43 -30.89
N VAL A 14 -32.23 -29.79 -31.54
CA VAL A 14 -31.30 -30.81 -31.03
C VAL A 14 -30.60 -30.20 -29.81
N THR A 15 -31.10 -30.50 -28.62
CA THR A 15 -30.36 -30.33 -27.37
C THR A 15 -29.25 -31.38 -27.35
N SER A 16 -28.08 -31.04 -27.91
CA SER A 16 -26.92 -31.94 -27.87
C SER A 16 -26.46 -32.10 -26.42
N LYS A 17 -26.68 -33.28 -25.83
CA LYS A 17 -26.02 -33.70 -24.58
C LYS A 17 -24.50 -33.48 -24.73
N PRO A 18 -23.80 -32.91 -23.74
CA PRO A 18 -22.35 -32.77 -23.82
C PRO A 18 -21.72 -34.16 -23.98
N PRO A 19 -20.67 -34.33 -24.81
CA PRO A 19 -20.04 -35.62 -25.02
C PRO A 19 -19.51 -36.15 -23.68
N ASN A 20 -19.61 -37.47 -23.48
CA ASN A 20 -19.23 -38.18 -22.25
C ASN A 20 -17.82 -37.80 -21.72
N HIS A 21 -16.92 -37.41 -22.64
CA HIS A 21 -15.56 -36.94 -22.34
C HIS A 21 -15.50 -35.60 -21.58
N TYR A 22 -16.42 -34.66 -21.80
CA TYR A 22 -16.42 -33.37 -21.10
C TYR A 22 -16.69 -33.54 -19.59
N ASN A 23 -17.69 -34.33 -19.24
CA ASN A 23 -18.05 -34.57 -17.84
C ASN A 23 -16.92 -35.28 -17.09
N LEU A 24 -16.24 -36.23 -17.74
CA LEU A 24 -15.08 -36.93 -17.17
C LEU A 24 -13.90 -35.97 -16.93
N LEU A 25 -13.57 -35.12 -17.90
CA LEU A 25 -12.52 -34.11 -17.74
C LEU A 25 -12.84 -33.11 -16.61
N LEU A 26 -14.11 -32.69 -16.50
CA LEU A 26 -14.54 -31.80 -15.43
C LEU A 26 -14.45 -32.46 -14.05
N GLN A 27 -14.80 -33.74 -13.94
CA GLN A 27 -14.65 -34.50 -12.70
C GLN A 27 -13.18 -34.59 -12.29
N HIS A 28 -12.29 -34.99 -13.21
CA HIS A 28 -10.85 -35.04 -12.93
C HIS A 28 -10.27 -33.67 -12.58
N LEU A 29 -10.78 -32.60 -13.20
CA LEU A 29 -10.36 -31.24 -12.86
C LEU A 29 -10.79 -30.82 -11.45
N ASN A 30 -11.97 -31.24 -10.99
CA ASN A 30 -12.43 -30.98 -9.63
C ASN A 30 -11.64 -31.77 -8.58
N GLU A 31 -11.09 -32.92 -8.94
CA GLU A 31 -10.23 -33.76 -8.10
C GLU A 31 -8.72 -33.41 -8.24
N CYS A 32 -8.37 -32.48 -9.13
CA CYS A 32 -6.99 -32.09 -9.44
C CYS A 32 -6.32 -31.45 -8.23
N LYS A 33 -5.13 -31.95 -7.86
CA LYS A 33 -4.37 -31.48 -6.69
C LYS A 33 -3.07 -30.76 -7.04
N ASP A 34 -2.55 -30.98 -8.24
CA ASP A 34 -1.25 -30.45 -8.63
C ASP A 34 -1.18 -30.07 -10.12
N MET A 35 -0.11 -29.34 -10.46
CA MET A 35 0.12 -28.84 -11.81
C MET A 35 0.44 -29.94 -12.83
N SER A 36 0.90 -31.13 -12.41
CA SER A 36 1.18 -32.24 -13.32
C SER A 36 -0.12 -32.84 -13.84
N GLN A 37 -1.05 -33.12 -12.92
CA GLN A 37 -2.41 -33.56 -13.25
C GLN A 37 -3.14 -32.53 -14.12
N LEU A 38 -3.05 -31.25 -13.76
CA LEU A 38 -3.65 -30.18 -14.56
C LEU A 38 -3.11 -30.16 -16.00
N LYS A 39 -1.79 -30.30 -16.18
CA LYS A 39 -1.15 -30.33 -17.51
C LYS A 39 -1.64 -31.52 -18.34
N GLN A 40 -1.84 -32.68 -17.72
CA GLN A 40 -2.39 -33.86 -18.40
C GLN A 40 -3.86 -33.64 -18.81
N ILE A 41 -4.68 -33.10 -17.91
CA ILE A 41 -6.08 -32.76 -18.19
C ILE A 41 -6.17 -31.73 -19.31
N HIS A 42 -5.32 -30.70 -19.30
CA HIS A 42 -5.25 -29.69 -20.35
C HIS A 42 -4.80 -30.27 -21.70
N ALA A 43 -3.79 -31.14 -21.70
CA ALA A 43 -3.36 -31.83 -22.92
C ALA A 43 -4.46 -32.73 -23.51
N LEU A 44 -5.22 -33.42 -22.66
CA LEU A 44 -6.36 -34.23 -23.07
C LEU A 44 -7.51 -33.37 -23.59
N SER A 45 -7.81 -32.23 -22.96
CA SER A 45 -8.88 -31.34 -23.39
C SER A 45 -8.57 -30.73 -24.77
N LEU A 46 -7.32 -30.34 -25.03
CA LEU A 46 -6.87 -29.87 -26.35
C LEU A 46 -7.11 -30.89 -27.47
N ARG A 47 -7.10 -32.20 -27.17
CA ARG A 47 -7.30 -33.28 -28.14
C ARG A 47 -8.75 -33.73 -28.29
N SER A 48 -9.57 -33.54 -27.26
CA SER A 48 -10.89 -34.16 -27.14
C SER A 48 -12.06 -33.18 -27.17
N THR A 49 -11.78 -31.88 -27.20
CA THR A 49 -12.80 -30.83 -27.20
C THR A 49 -12.65 -29.95 -28.43
N PHE A 50 -13.77 -29.32 -28.84
CA PHE A 50 -13.75 -28.39 -29.96
C PHE A 50 -13.48 -26.97 -29.48
N PRO A 51 -12.55 -26.23 -30.11
CA PRO A 51 -12.33 -24.82 -29.81
C PRO A 51 -13.63 -24.01 -29.94
N ASN A 52 -13.84 -23.06 -29.03
CA ASN A 52 -14.99 -22.13 -29.01
C ASN A 52 -16.37 -22.72 -28.67
N GLN A 53 -16.49 -24.01 -28.32
CA GLN A 53 -17.74 -24.51 -27.70
C GLN A 53 -17.89 -23.97 -26.26
N PRO A 54 -19.11 -23.62 -25.81
CA PRO A 54 -19.32 -23.08 -24.46
C PRO A 54 -18.81 -24.00 -23.33
N THR A 55 -18.96 -25.32 -23.48
CA THR A 55 -18.45 -26.33 -22.55
C THR A 55 -16.93 -26.34 -22.51
N THR A 56 -16.26 -26.26 -23.66
CA THR A 56 -14.80 -26.14 -23.75
C THR A 56 -14.30 -24.86 -23.09
N LEU A 57 -14.95 -23.72 -23.36
CA LEU A 57 -14.60 -22.43 -22.75
C LEU A 57 -14.78 -22.48 -21.22
N PHE A 58 -15.83 -23.12 -20.74
CA PHE A 58 -16.02 -23.34 -19.29
C PHE A 58 -14.88 -24.19 -18.71
N LEU A 59 -14.54 -25.33 -19.34
CA LEU A 59 -13.43 -26.18 -18.90
C LEU A 59 -12.11 -25.40 -18.87
N TYR A 60 -11.82 -24.62 -19.92
CA TYR A 60 -10.62 -23.81 -20.02
C TYR A 60 -10.59 -22.70 -18.98
N SER A 61 -11.72 -22.09 -18.65
CA SER A 61 -11.80 -21.10 -17.58
C SER A 61 -11.43 -21.69 -16.20
N ARG A 62 -11.78 -22.96 -15.97
CA ARG A 62 -11.45 -23.68 -14.74
C ARG A 62 -9.97 -24.07 -14.70
N ILE A 63 -9.42 -24.55 -15.82
CA ILE A 63 -7.98 -24.82 -15.97
C ILE A 63 -7.17 -23.53 -15.76
N LEU A 64 -7.61 -22.44 -16.38
CA LEU A 64 -7.00 -21.12 -16.23
C LEU A 64 -7.02 -20.66 -14.78
N HIS A 65 -8.17 -20.79 -14.10
CA HIS A 65 -8.28 -20.44 -12.69
C HIS A 65 -7.30 -21.23 -11.82
N PHE A 66 -7.27 -22.57 -11.94
CA PHE A 66 -6.34 -23.39 -11.18
C PHE A 66 -4.89 -22.99 -11.47
N SER A 67 -4.49 -22.91 -12.74
CA SER A 67 -3.12 -22.52 -13.10
C SER A 67 -2.74 -21.14 -12.59
N SER A 68 -3.64 -20.16 -12.55
CA SER A 68 -3.34 -18.81 -12.07
C SER A 68 -2.95 -18.76 -10.59
N LEU A 69 -3.37 -19.75 -9.79
CA LEU A 69 -3.06 -19.86 -8.37
C LEU A 69 -1.70 -20.55 -8.11
N HIS A 70 -1.18 -21.30 -9.09
CA HIS A 70 0.00 -22.16 -8.90
C HIS A 70 1.18 -21.82 -9.84
N ASP A 71 0.90 -21.48 -11.10
CA ASP A 71 1.88 -21.13 -12.13
C ASP A 71 1.26 -20.12 -13.10
N LEU A 72 1.47 -18.83 -12.81
CA LEU A 72 0.94 -17.74 -13.61
C LEU A 72 1.47 -17.76 -15.06
N ASN A 73 2.70 -18.23 -15.29
CA ASN A 73 3.25 -18.33 -16.65
C ASN A 73 2.53 -19.43 -17.45
N TYR A 74 2.16 -20.54 -16.81
CA TYR A 74 1.30 -21.53 -17.45
C TYR A 74 -0.10 -20.99 -17.71
N ALA A 75 -0.67 -20.21 -16.79
CA ALA A 75 -1.98 -19.57 -16.98
C ALA A 75 -1.99 -18.67 -18.23
N TYR A 76 -0.95 -17.87 -18.46
CA TYR A 76 -0.80 -17.08 -19.69
C TYR A 76 -0.81 -17.96 -20.95
N ARG A 77 -0.07 -19.08 -20.96
CA ARG A 77 -0.06 -20.01 -22.10
C ARG A 77 -1.43 -20.62 -22.37
N VAL A 78 -2.19 -20.97 -21.33
CA VAL A 78 -3.57 -21.46 -21.48
C VAL A 78 -4.44 -20.35 -22.07
N PHE A 79 -4.34 -19.14 -21.53
CA PHE A 79 -5.14 -17.99 -21.95
C PHE A 79 -4.91 -17.59 -23.42
N ASP A 80 -3.66 -17.59 -23.87
CA ASP A 80 -3.29 -17.21 -25.24
C ASP A 80 -3.85 -18.17 -26.29
N GLN A 81 -4.11 -19.44 -25.92
CA GLN A 81 -4.71 -20.45 -26.79
C GLN A 81 -6.22 -20.30 -26.99
N ILE A 82 -6.88 -19.41 -26.24
CA ILE A 82 -8.33 -19.22 -26.30
C ILE A 82 -8.63 -18.04 -27.24
N ASP A 83 -9.35 -18.24 -28.34
CA ASP A 83 -9.68 -17.11 -29.24
C ASP A 83 -10.81 -16.23 -28.67
N ASN A 84 -11.90 -16.86 -28.21
CA ASN A 84 -13.11 -16.21 -27.69
C ASN A 84 -13.10 -16.10 -26.15
N ARG A 85 -12.15 -15.34 -25.62
CA ARG A 85 -12.00 -15.10 -24.16
C ARG A 85 -13.18 -14.28 -23.64
N ASN A 86 -13.85 -14.74 -22.59
CA ASN A 86 -14.93 -13.99 -21.93
C ASN A 86 -14.40 -13.12 -20.76
N SER A 87 -15.23 -12.24 -20.19
CA SER A 87 -14.80 -11.30 -19.14
C SER A 87 -14.22 -12.03 -17.92
N PHE A 88 -14.78 -13.19 -17.56
CA PHE A 88 -14.30 -14.03 -16.47
C PHE A 88 -12.85 -14.47 -16.65
N MET A 89 -12.45 -14.91 -17.85
CA MET A 89 -11.06 -15.30 -18.13
C MET A 89 -10.07 -14.14 -18.03
N TRP A 90 -10.44 -12.95 -18.53
CA TRP A 90 -9.64 -11.73 -18.34
C TRP A 90 -9.50 -11.39 -16.86
N ASN A 91 -10.62 -11.42 -16.13
CA ASN A 91 -10.66 -11.13 -14.69
C ASN A 91 -9.79 -12.09 -13.87
N ILE A 92 -9.65 -13.37 -14.26
CA ILE A 92 -8.74 -14.31 -13.61
C ILE A 92 -7.29 -13.81 -13.69
N LEU A 93 -6.81 -13.45 -14.89
CA LEU A 93 -5.43 -13.01 -15.06
C LEU A 93 -5.18 -11.63 -14.44
N ILE A 94 -6.09 -10.68 -14.63
CA ILE A 94 -5.99 -9.35 -13.99
C ILE A 94 -5.92 -9.50 -12.47
N ARG A 95 -6.78 -10.35 -11.88
CA ARG A 95 -6.76 -10.66 -10.44
C ARG A 95 -5.43 -11.27 -10.01
N ALA A 96 -4.96 -12.32 -10.68
CA ALA A 96 -3.73 -13.01 -10.31
C ALA A 96 -2.51 -12.08 -10.40
N CYS A 97 -2.45 -11.25 -11.43
CA CYS A 97 -1.43 -10.22 -11.60
C CYS A 97 -1.49 -9.16 -10.49
N ALA A 98 -2.69 -8.64 -10.20
CA ALA A 98 -2.91 -7.64 -9.16
C ALA A 98 -2.69 -8.17 -7.74
N GLN A 99 -2.73 -9.49 -7.53
CA GLN A 99 -2.47 -10.15 -6.24
C GLN A 99 -1.01 -10.59 -6.06
N SER A 100 -0.26 -10.78 -7.15
CA SER A 100 1.16 -11.16 -7.11
C SER A 100 2.01 -10.16 -6.32
N GLN A 101 3.05 -10.62 -5.61
CA GLN A 101 3.96 -9.75 -4.87
C GLN A 101 4.91 -8.93 -5.78
N SER A 102 5.06 -9.32 -7.04
CA SER A 102 5.98 -8.65 -7.97
C SER A 102 5.39 -7.34 -8.52
N VAL A 103 6.16 -6.25 -8.43
CA VAL A 103 5.82 -4.93 -9.00
C VAL A 103 5.51 -5.03 -10.50
N HIS A 104 6.28 -5.83 -11.25
CA HIS A 104 6.07 -6.04 -12.69
C HIS A 104 4.69 -6.65 -12.98
N ARG A 105 4.23 -7.59 -12.15
CA ARG A 105 2.91 -8.21 -12.30
C ARG A 105 1.78 -7.21 -12.02
N LYS A 106 1.98 -6.23 -11.14
CA LYS A 106 0.99 -5.15 -10.96
C LYS A 106 0.84 -4.33 -12.25
N ARG A 107 1.95 -3.98 -12.91
CA ARG A 107 1.91 -3.28 -14.21
C ARG A 107 1.25 -4.13 -15.29
N GLU A 108 1.53 -5.44 -15.31
CA GLU A 108 0.84 -6.37 -16.22
C GLU A 108 -0.67 -6.41 -16.02
N ALA A 109 -1.18 -6.25 -14.79
CA ALA A 109 -2.63 -6.20 -14.55
C ALA A 109 -3.29 -5.02 -15.29
N ILE A 110 -2.65 -3.84 -15.28
CA ILE A 110 -3.10 -2.65 -16.02
C ILE A 110 -2.97 -2.88 -17.53
N LEU A 111 -1.88 -3.49 -17.99
CA LEU A 111 -1.69 -3.81 -19.40
C LEU A 111 -2.73 -4.80 -19.93
N MET A 112 -3.07 -5.83 -19.13
CA MET A 112 -4.09 -6.83 -19.45
C MET A 112 -5.47 -6.18 -19.58
N TYR A 113 -5.79 -5.23 -18.69
CA TYR A 113 -6.99 -4.41 -18.82
C TYR A 113 -6.98 -3.57 -20.11
N ASN A 114 -5.89 -2.87 -20.43
CA ASN A 114 -5.78 -2.12 -21.68
C ASN A 114 -5.92 -3.01 -22.92
N THR A 115 -5.36 -4.21 -22.88
CA THR A 115 -5.48 -5.21 -23.95
C THR A 115 -6.94 -5.69 -24.09
N MET A 116 -7.65 -5.88 -22.98
CA MET A 116 -9.09 -6.18 -22.98
C MET A 116 -9.89 -5.07 -23.69
N LEU A 117 -9.57 -3.80 -23.42
CA LEU A 117 -10.22 -2.65 -24.05
C LEU A 117 -9.99 -2.57 -25.57
N GLN A 118 -8.75 -2.86 -26.01
CA GLN A 118 -8.39 -2.81 -27.44
C GLN A 118 -9.17 -3.82 -28.29
N ARG A 119 -9.64 -4.92 -27.69
CA ARG A 119 -10.42 -5.95 -28.41
C ARG A 119 -11.90 -5.61 -28.57
N SER A 120 -12.37 -4.52 -27.96
CA SER A 120 -13.78 -4.05 -27.94
C SER A 120 -14.83 -5.03 -27.36
N SER A 121 -14.50 -6.32 -27.22
CA SER A 121 -15.30 -7.35 -26.54
C SER A 121 -14.37 -8.45 -26.00
N PRO A 122 -14.58 -8.96 -24.77
CA PRO A 122 -15.64 -8.62 -23.83
C PRO A 122 -15.40 -7.27 -23.13
N PHE A 123 -16.47 -6.63 -22.64
CA PHE A 123 -16.37 -5.40 -21.85
C PHE A 123 -15.94 -5.69 -20.41
N PRO A 124 -15.17 -4.79 -19.78
CA PRO A 124 -14.91 -4.85 -18.34
C PRO A 124 -16.21 -4.81 -17.54
N ASP A 125 -16.22 -5.51 -16.41
CA ASP A 125 -17.37 -5.58 -15.50
C ASP A 125 -16.96 -5.18 -14.07
N ASN A 126 -17.91 -5.23 -13.13
CA ASN A 126 -17.69 -4.91 -11.72
C ASN A 126 -16.67 -5.84 -11.04
N HIS A 127 -16.30 -6.97 -11.65
CA HIS A 127 -15.23 -7.84 -11.18
C HIS A 127 -13.86 -7.51 -11.79
N THR A 128 -13.80 -6.68 -12.85
CA THR A 128 -12.54 -6.21 -13.45
C THR A 128 -11.93 -5.07 -12.63
N PHE A 129 -12.71 -4.01 -12.38
CA PHE A 129 -12.20 -2.76 -11.81
C PHE A 129 -11.54 -2.88 -10.43
N PRO A 130 -12.04 -3.69 -9.47
CA PRO A 130 -11.38 -3.85 -8.17
C PRO A 130 -9.91 -4.23 -8.27
N PHE A 131 -9.55 -5.12 -9.21
CA PHE A 131 -8.17 -5.60 -9.36
C PHE A 131 -7.30 -4.64 -10.17
N VAL A 132 -7.86 -3.95 -11.16
CA VAL A 132 -7.17 -2.86 -11.86
C VAL A 132 -6.83 -1.73 -10.89
N LEU A 133 -7.82 -1.28 -10.10
CA LEU A 133 -7.64 -0.24 -9.09
C LEU A 133 -6.66 -0.68 -8.00
N LYS A 134 -6.66 -1.96 -7.58
CA LYS A 134 -5.67 -2.50 -6.66
C LYS A 134 -4.25 -2.43 -7.22
N ALA A 135 -4.07 -2.72 -8.51
CA ALA A 135 -2.78 -2.57 -9.17
C ALA A 135 -2.34 -1.10 -9.24
N CYS A 136 -3.25 -0.18 -9.60
CA CYS A 136 -2.98 1.25 -9.61
C CYS A 136 -2.63 1.77 -8.20
N ALA A 137 -3.35 1.33 -7.17
CA ALA A 137 -3.12 1.69 -5.77
C ALA A 137 -1.72 1.30 -5.29
N TYR A 138 -1.27 0.11 -5.68
CA TYR A 138 0.07 -0.40 -5.34
C TYR A 138 1.18 0.36 -6.07
N LEU A 139 0.94 0.71 -7.33
CA LEU A 139 1.92 1.43 -8.18
C LEU A 139 1.88 2.95 -7.99
N PHE A 140 0.95 3.45 -7.19
CA PHE A 140 0.66 4.89 -7.04
C PHE A 140 0.30 5.58 -8.37
N ALA A 141 -0.29 4.81 -9.29
CA ALA A 141 -0.65 5.21 -10.64
C ALA A 141 -1.99 5.97 -10.63
N LEU A 142 -1.97 7.21 -10.16
CA LEU A 142 -3.17 8.04 -10.00
C LEU A 142 -3.77 8.39 -11.37
N PHE A 143 -2.94 8.56 -12.39
CA PHE A 143 -3.39 8.87 -13.74
C PHE A 143 -4.23 7.72 -14.34
N GLU A 144 -3.69 6.51 -14.39
CA GLU A 144 -4.37 5.33 -14.93
C GLU A 144 -5.59 4.96 -14.09
N GLY A 145 -5.50 5.05 -12.76
CA GLY A 145 -6.66 4.76 -11.91
C GLY A 145 -7.80 5.78 -12.07
N LYS A 146 -7.50 7.06 -12.36
CA LYS A 146 -8.53 8.05 -12.75
C LYS A 146 -9.18 7.71 -14.09
N GLN A 147 -8.43 7.18 -15.06
CA GLN A 147 -9.00 6.71 -16.33
C GLN A 147 -9.92 5.51 -16.10
N ALA A 148 -9.50 4.54 -15.27
CA ALA A 148 -10.33 3.40 -14.89
C ALA A 148 -11.61 3.87 -14.17
N HIS A 149 -11.52 4.86 -13.28
CA HIS A 149 -12.69 5.46 -12.64
C HIS A 149 -13.60 6.18 -13.66
N ALA A 150 -13.06 6.95 -14.59
CA ALA A 150 -13.89 7.54 -15.64
C ALA A 150 -14.60 6.48 -16.49
N HIS A 151 -13.93 5.36 -16.76
CA HIS A 151 -14.52 4.26 -17.53
C HIS A 151 -15.63 3.53 -16.76
N LEU A 152 -15.44 3.19 -15.48
CA LEU A 152 -16.51 2.52 -14.71
C LEU A 152 -17.76 3.40 -14.55
N LEU A 153 -17.62 4.73 -14.48
CA LEU A 153 -18.75 5.65 -14.48
C LEU A 153 -19.54 5.56 -15.79
N LYS A 154 -18.85 5.48 -16.94
CA LYS A 154 -19.49 5.31 -18.25
C LYS A 154 -20.22 3.97 -18.39
N LEU A 155 -19.75 2.94 -17.70
CA LEU A 155 -20.38 1.61 -17.66
C LEU A 155 -21.53 1.52 -16.64
N GLY A 156 -21.82 2.59 -15.90
CA GLY A 156 -22.92 2.61 -14.92
C GLY A 156 -22.60 1.85 -13.63
N LEU A 157 -21.33 1.62 -13.30
CA LEU A 157 -20.90 0.81 -12.16
C LEU A 157 -20.72 1.61 -10.85
N GLN A 158 -21.09 2.89 -10.82
CA GLN A 158 -20.90 3.78 -9.65
C GLN A 158 -21.69 3.38 -8.39
N SER A 159 -22.72 2.54 -8.53
CA SER A 159 -23.50 2.05 -7.39
C SER A 159 -22.96 0.74 -6.81
N ASP A 160 -22.00 0.09 -7.47
CA ASP A 160 -21.44 -1.18 -6.99
C ASP A 160 -20.53 -0.96 -5.77
N ILE A 161 -20.87 -1.62 -4.67
CA ILE A 161 -20.19 -1.44 -3.38
C ILE A 161 -18.74 -1.93 -3.41
N TYR A 162 -18.43 -3.00 -4.15
CA TYR A 162 -17.08 -3.55 -4.25
C TYR A 162 -16.18 -2.64 -5.08
N VAL A 163 -16.73 -2.06 -6.16
CA VAL A 163 -16.04 -1.06 -6.97
C VAL A 163 -15.77 0.21 -6.15
N ASN A 164 -16.77 0.70 -5.41
CA ASN A 164 -16.61 1.89 -4.57
C ASN A 164 -15.58 1.70 -3.45
N ASN A 165 -15.59 0.56 -2.76
CA ASN A 165 -14.58 0.24 -1.74
C ASN A 165 -13.16 0.20 -2.34
N SER A 166 -13.03 -0.35 -3.56
CA SER A 166 -11.76 -0.37 -4.28
C SER A 166 -11.29 1.02 -4.71
N LEU A 167 -12.23 1.90 -5.09
CA LEU A 167 -11.95 3.31 -5.41
C LEU A 167 -11.48 4.10 -4.20
N ILE A 168 -12.11 3.90 -3.02
CA ILE A 168 -11.67 4.53 -1.76
C ILE A 168 -10.23 4.14 -1.47
N HIS A 169 -9.92 2.84 -1.47
CA HIS A 169 -8.57 2.34 -1.22
C HIS A 169 -7.56 2.86 -2.25
N PHE A 170 -7.93 2.89 -3.54
CA PHE A 170 -7.09 3.43 -4.62
C PHE A 170 -6.75 4.90 -4.39
N TYR A 171 -7.76 5.75 -4.18
CA TYR A 171 -7.54 7.18 -4.01
C TYR A 171 -6.74 7.49 -2.75
N ALA A 172 -7.01 6.81 -1.64
CA ALA A 172 -6.22 6.94 -0.41
C ALA A 172 -4.75 6.55 -0.67
N SER A 173 -4.52 5.38 -1.27
CA SER A 173 -3.16 4.87 -1.55
C SER A 173 -2.35 5.76 -2.50
N CYS A 174 -3.00 6.54 -3.35
CA CYS A 174 -2.39 7.47 -4.30
C CYS A 174 -2.32 8.91 -3.79
N GLY A 175 -2.48 9.16 -2.49
CA GLY A 175 -2.32 10.51 -1.94
C GLY A 175 -3.49 11.45 -2.26
N SER A 176 -4.72 10.93 -2.38
CA SER A 176 -5.91 11.72 -2.68
C SER A 176 -7.06 11.41 -1.72
N LEU A 177 -6.87 11.73 -0.43
CA LEU A 177 -7.88 11.54 0.61
C LEU A 177 -9.22 12.22 0.28
N LYS A 178 -9.18 13.44 -0.27
CA LYS A 178 -10.38 14.16 -0.73
C LYS A 178 -11.19 13.37 -1.76
N SER A 179 -10.53 12.71 -2.72
CA SER A 179 -11.22 11.89 -3.71
C SER A 179 -11.76 10.60 -3.11
N ALA A 180 -11.04 9.98 -2.18
CA ALA A 180 -11.53 8.81 -1.43
C ALA A 180 -12.81 9.16 -0.65
N LYS A 181 -12.78 10.26 0.11
CA LYS A 181 -13.95 10.77 0.83
C LYS A 181 -15.11 11.12 -0.11
N ASN A 182 -14.86 11.75 -1.25
CA ASN A 182 -15.91 12.05 -2.23
C ASN A 182 -16.58 10.79 -2.78
N VAL A 183 -15.84 9.69 -2.98
CA VAL A 183 -16.43 8.40 -3.36
C VAL A 183 -17.32 7.89 -2.24
N PHE A 184 -16.78 7.83 -1.01
CA PHE A 184 -17.53 7.37 0.16
C PHE A 184 -18.82 8.16 0.41
N ASP A 185 -18.77 9.49 0.31
CA ASP A 185 -19.92 10.37 0.55
C ASP A 185 -21.03 10.15 -0.48
N LYS A 186 -20.67 9.78 -1.73
CA LYS A 186 -21.61 9.50 -2.83
C LYS A 186 -22.12 8.05 -2.87
N MET A 187 -21.62 7.15 -2.01
CA MET A 187 -22.08 5.77 -2.00
C MET A 187 -23.55 5.68 -1.58
N PRO A 188 -24.41 4.99 -2.35
CA PRO A 188 -25.81 4.81 -1.98
C PRO A 188 -25.99 3.86 -0.80
N GLN A 189 -25.09 2.88 -0.66
CA GLN A 189 -25.02 1.93 0.44
C GLN A 189 -23.56 1.76 0.87
N ARG A 190 -23.34 1.65 2.19
CA ARG A 190 -22.01 1.48 2.79
C ARG A 190 -22.00 0.18 3.57
N SER A 191 -20.89 -0.55 3.50
CA SER A 191 -20.65 -1.75 4.29
C SER A 191 -19.59 -1.48 5.35
N LEU A 192 -19.38 -2.45 6.25
CA LEU A 192 -18.25 -2.45 7.18
C LEU A 192 -16.93 -2.15 6.47
N VAL A 193 -16.70 -2.77 5.31
CA VAL A 193 -15.50 -2.54 4.48
C VAL A 193 -15.40 -1.08 4.00
N SER A 194 -16.52 -0.42 3.67
CA SER A 194 -16.53 0.99 3.26
C SER A 194 -16.07 1.92 4.39
N TRP A 195 -16.54 1.66 5.61
CA TRP A 195 -16.18 2.44 6.79
C TRP A 195 -14.72 2.20 7.19
N ASN A 196 -14.31 0.93 7.25
CA ASN A 196 -12.92 0.56 7.55
C ASN A 196 -11.95 1.21 6.57
N ALA A 197 -12.23 1.16 5.26
CA ALA A 197 -11.39 1.79 4.25
C ALA A 197 -11.25 3.31 4.44
N MET A 198 -12.26 4.01 4.95
CA MET A 198 -12.17 5.44 5.26
C MET A 198 -11.45 5.72 6.57
N ILE A 199 -11.72 4.97 7.63
CA ILE A 199 -11.01 5.11 8.92
C ILE A 199 -9.51 4.91 8.70
N ASP A 200 -9.12 3.87 7.96
CA ASP A 200 -7.72 3.63 7.62
C ASP A 200 -7.12 4.75 6.78
N ALA A 201 -7.89 5.29 5.83
CA ALA A 201 -7.41 6.38 5.00
C ALA A 201 -7.09 7.60 5.87
N PHE A 202 -7.91 7.93 6.86
CA PHE A 202 -7.60 9.00 7.80
C PHE A 202 -6.35 8.70 8.64
N VAL A 203 -6.24 7.48 9.19
CA VAL A 203 -5.05 7.04 9.94
C VAL A 203 -3.78 7.12 9.07
N LEU A 204 -3.86 6.65 7.83
CA LEU A 204 -2.77 6.66 6.87
C LEU A 204 -2.34 8.09 6.51
N PHE A 205 -3.23 9.08 6.60
CA PHE A 205 -2.91 10.49 6.36
C PHE A 205 -2.55 11.27 7.64
N GLY A 206 -2.50 10.61 8.79
CA GLY A 206 -2.23 11.26 10.07
C GLY A 206 -3.42 12.07 10.62
N GLU A 207 -4.60 12.01 9.99
CA GLU A 207 -5.83 12.68 10.45
C GLU A 207 -6.52 11.84 11.54
N PHE A 208 -5.80 11.55 12.62
CA PHE A 208 -6.22 10.59 13.64
C PHE A 208 -7.49 11.01 14.39
N GLU A 209 -7.69 12.31 14.64
CA GLU A 209 -8.94 12.81 15.26
C GLU A 209 -10.15 12.53 14.37
N THR A 210 -10.01 12.77 13.07
CA THR A 210 -11.06 12.49 12.08
C THR A 210 -11.33 11.00 11.95
N ALA A 211 -10.29 10.15 12.05
CA ALA A 211 -10.45 8.71 12.10
C ALA A 211 -11.33 8.27 13.29
N LEU A 212 -11.07 8.80 14.49
CA LEU A 212 -11.87 8.51 15.68
C LEU A 212 -13.30 9.07 15.59
N GLN A 213 -13.50 10.25 14.98
CA GLN A 213 -14.83 10.78 14.70
C GLN A 213 -15.61 9.87 13.76
N PHE A 214 -14.97 9.35 12.70
CA PHE A 214 -15.59 8.38 11.80
C PHE A 214 -15.90 7.05 12.49
N PHE A 215 -15.05 6.58 13.41
CA PHE A 215 -15.33 5.41 14.22
C PHE A 215 -16.57 5.60 15.11
N VAL A 216 -16.70 6.75 15.77
CA VAL A 216 -17.91 7.07 16.56
C VAL A 216 -19.16 7.15 15.68
N GLN A 217 -19.05 7.78 14.50
CA GLN A 217 -20.16 7.82 13.53
C GLN A 217 -20.54 6.42 13.04
N PHE A 218 -19.57 5.57 12.78
CA PHE A 218 -19.76 4.16 12.43
C PHE A 218 -20.58 3.42 13.50
N GLN A 219 -20.24 3.59 14.78
CA GLN A 219 -20.98 3.00 15.90
C GLN A 219 -22.42 3.53 15.99
N GLN A 220 -22.64 4.83 15.75
CA GLN A 220 -23.98 5.45 15.74
C GLN A 220 -24.87 4.93 14.61
N GLN A 221 -24.29 4.36 13.55
CA GLN A 221 -25.02 3.71 12.45
C GLN A 221 -25.28 2.22 12.73
N PHE A 222 -25.07 1.76 13.97
CA PHE A 222 -25.31 0.38 14.43
C PHE A 222 -24.51 -0.69 13.69
N PHE A 223 -23.35 -0.34 13.12
CA PHE A 223 -22.42 -1.33 12.63
C PHE A 223 -21.62 -1.91 13.80
N GLU A 224 -21.45 -3.24 13.78
CA GLU A 224 -20.56 -3.93 14.71
C GLU A 224 -19.11 -3.85 14.19
N PRO A 225 -18.15 -3.38 14.98
CA PRO A 225 -16.75 -3.38 14.60
C PRO A 225 -16.25 -4.82 14.48
N ASP A 226 -15.36 -5.07 13.52
CA ASP A 226 -14.52 -6.26 13.49
C ASP A 226 -13.13 -5.96 14.10
N GLY A 227 -12.28 -6.97 14.19
CA GLY A 227 -10.92 -6.79 14.71
C GLY A 227 -10.16 -5.68 13.97
N TYR A 228 -10.32 -5.62 12.65
CA TYR A 228 -9.69 -4.59 11.84
C TYR A 228 -10.17 -3.17 12.20
N THR A 229 -11.48 -2.99 12.42
CA THR A 229 -12.07 -1.72 12.87
C THR A 229 -11.46 -1.30 14.21
N MET A 230 -11.33 -2.24 15.15
CA MET A 230 -10.74 -1.99 16.47
C MET A 230 -9.24 -1.67 16.37
N GLN A 231 -8.51 -2.37 15.51
CA GLN A 231 -7.11 -2.08 15.22
C GLN A 231 -6.94 -0.63 14.76
N SER A 232 -7.74 -0.17 13.80
CA SER A 232 -7.61 1.18 13.24
C SER A 232 -7.98 2.27 14.25
N ALA A 233 -8.98 2.03 15.12
CA ALA A 233 -9.31 2.95 16.21
C ALA A 233 -8.17 3.05 17.25
N ILE A 234 -7.59 1.92 17.67
CA ILE A 234 -6.45 1.90 18.60
C ILE A 234 -5.22 2.56 17.96
N ASN A 235 -4.95 2.31 16.68
CA ASN A 235 -3.84 2.94 15.97
C ASN A 235 -4.03 4.48 15.85
N ALA A 236 -5.27 4.96 15.69
CA ALA A 236 -5.55 6.39 15.75
C ALA A 236 -5.21 6.99 17.12
N CYS A 237 -5.52 6.29 18.22
CA CYS A 237 -5.06 6.68 19.56
C CYS A 237 -3.53 6.73 19.66
N ALA A 238 -2.81 5.77 19.05
CA ALA A 238 -1.34 5.76 19.01
C ALA A 238 -0.77 6.98 18.28
N GLY A 239 -1.40 7.38 17.17
CA GLY A 239 -1.08 8.60 16.44
C GLY A 239 -1.22 9.87 17.28
N LEU A 240 -2.30 9.98 18.06
CA LEU A 240 -2.56 11.12 18.95
C LEU A 240 -1.75 11.08 20.25
N CYS A 241 -1.22 9.92 20.63
CA CYS A 241 -0.49 9.73 21.89
C CYS A 241 0.81 10.57 21.97
N ALA A 242 1.39 10.90 20.81
CA ALA A 242 2.58 11.73 20.76
C ALA A 242 2.31 13.23 21.04
N LEU A 243 1.04 13.64 21.08
CA LEU A 243 0.62 15.00 21.46
C LEU A 243 0.61 15.18 22.99
N SER A 244 0.30 16.39 23.48
CA SER A 244 0.16 16.70 24.91
C SER A 244 -0.94 15.90 25.65
N LEU A 245 -1.64 15.01 24.95
CA LEU A 245 -2.71 14.14 25.44
C LEU A 245 -2.28 12.69 25.66
N GLY A 246 -0.97 12.39 25.67
CA GLY A 246 -0.44 11.02 25.66
C GLY A 246 -1.11 10.04 26.63
N ILE A 247 -1.24 10.39 27.91
CA ILE A 247 -1.89 9.53 28.93
C ILE A 247 -3.39 9.34 28.65
N TYR A 248 -4.08 10.39 28.20
CA TYR A 248 -5.50 10.28 27.84
C TYR A 248 -5.70 9.31 26.67
N MET A 249 -4.84 9.37 25.66
CA MET A 249 -4.91 8.46 24.50
C MET A 249 -4.50 7.02 24.86
N VAL A 250 -3.62 6.82 25.85
CA VAL A 250 -3.38 5.49 26.44
C VAL A 250 -4.66 4.91 27.01
N ASN A 251 -5.42 5.71 27.77
CA ASN A 251 -6.67 5.26 28.39
C ASN A 251 -7.76 4.95 27.35
N GLU A 252 -7.94 5.79 26.33
CA GLU A 252 -8.89 5.49 25.25
C GLU A 252 -8.47 4.26 24.43
N GLY A 253 -7.19 4.08 24.14
CA GLY A 253 -6.68 2.88 23.48
C GLY A 253 -6.96 1.60 24.27
N ARG A 254 -6.73 1.63 25.60
CA ARG A 254 -7.06 0.51 26.51
C ARG A 254 -8.56 0.23 26.52
N LYS A 255 -9.38 1.28 26.63
CA LYS A 255 -10.85 1.17 26.59
C LYS A 255 -11.34 0.52 25.30
N TYR A 256 -10.81 0.89 24.14
CA TYR A 256 -11.17 0.22 22.88
C TYR A 256 -10.73 -1.24 22.86
N PHE A 257 -9.53 -1.55 23.34
CA PHE A 257 -9.10 -2.94 23.46
C PHE A 257 -9.99 -3.76 24.41
N ASP A 258 -10.41 -3.20 25.54
CA ASP A 258 -11.32 -3.85 26.49
C ASP A 258 -12.72 -4.03 25.89
N MET A 259 -13.23 -3.02 25.18
CA MET A 259 -14.51 -3.09 24.47
C MET A 259 -14.51 -4.19 23.41
N MET A 260 -13.41 -4.34 22.67
CA MET A 260 -13.20 -5.40 21.67
C MET A 260 -13.40 -6.80 22.30
N VAL A 261 -12.77 -7.04 23.45
CA VAL A 261 -12.80 -8.34 24.13
C VAL A 261 -14.13 -8.58 24.87
N ASN A 262 -14.55 -7.59 25.65
CA ASN A 262 -15.63 -7.76 26.62
C ASN A 262 -17.02 -7.52 26.02
N GLU A 263 -17.17 -6.56 25.11
CA GLU A 263 -18.45 -6.21 24.51
C GLU A 263 -18.65 -6.93 23.18
N TYR A 264 -17.71 -6.78 22.25
CA TYR A 264 -17.83 -7.33 20.89
C TYR A 264 -17.35 -8.79 20.76
N LYS A 265 -16.75 -9.37 21.81
CA LYS A 265 -16.26 -10.76 21.84
C LYS A 265 -15.27 -11.08 20.72
N ILE A 266 -14.48 -10.10 20.31
CA ILE A 266 -13.44 -10.24 19.30
C ILE A 266 -12.15 -10.68 20.00
N GLU A 267 -11.58 -11.80 19.55
CA GLU A 267 -10.33 -12.32 20.08
C GLU A 267 -9.14 -11.44 19.65
N PRO A 268 -8.32 -10.93 20.60
CA PRO A 268 -7.15 -10.13 20.28
C PRO A 268 -6.14 -10.90 19.42
N GLN A 269 -5.74 -10.32 18.29
CA GLN A 269 -4.66 -10.80 17.42
C GLN A 269 -3.40 -9.96 17.63
N LEU A 270 -2.31 -10.39 17.00
CA LEU A 270 -0.99 -9.76 17.10
C LEU A 270 -1.04 -8.25 16.80
N GLU A 271 -1.83 -7.86 15.80
CA GLU A 271 -1.99 -6.48 15.34
C GLU A 271 -2.63 -5.59 16.42
N HIS A 272 -3.59 -6.13 17.19
CA HIS A 272 -4.25 -5.39 18.28
C HIS A 272 -3.27 -5.12 19.43
N TYR A 273 -2.48 -6.13 19.81
CA TYR A 273 -1.43 -5.95 20.82
C TYR A 273 -0.34 -5.01 20.33
N GLY A 274 0.05 -5.11 19.06
CA GLY A 274 1.05 -4.23 18.47
C GLY A 274 0.63 -2.75 18.52
N CYS A 275 -0.66 -2.45 18.28
CA CYS A 275 -1.18 -1.10 18.43
C CYS A 275 -1.13 -0.62 19.89
N LEU A 276 -1.52 -1.45 20.87
CA LEU A 276 -1.40 -1.08 22.29
C LEU A 276 0.05 -0.86 22.73
N VAL A 277 0.97 -1.71 22.29
CA VAL A 277 2.41 -1.56 22.56
C VAL A 277 2.92 -0.26 21.96
N ASP A 278 2.52 0.09 20.73
CA ASP A 278 2.90 1.36 20.10
C ASP A 278 2.38 2.57 20.90
N ILE A 279 1.13 2.53 21.38
CA ILE A 279 0.58 3.58 22.26
C ILE A 279 1.44 3.75 23.52
N LEU A 280 1.68 2.66 24.26
CA LEU A 280 2.46 2.69 25.51
C LEU A 280 3.90 3.16 25.26
N ALA A 281 4.51 2.65 24.18
CA ALA A 281 5.84 3.04 23.77
C ALA A 281 5.91 4.55 23.50
N ARG A 282 5.00 5.12 22.70
CA ARG A 282 4.97 6.55 22.38
C ARG A 282 4.70 7.44 23.59
N ALA A 283 3.87 6.96 24.54
CA ALA A 283 3.65 7.61 25.82
C ALA A 283 4.91 7.64 26.71
N GLY A 284 5.93 6.82 26.42
CA GLY A 284 7.12 6.64 27.25
C GLY A 284 6.92 5.62 28.38
N LEU A 285 5.81 4.89 28.39
CA LEU A 285 5.51 3.83 29.37
C LEU A 285 6.16 2.51 28.94
N ILE A 286 7.48 2.52 28.79
CA ILE A 286 8.26 1.40 28.21
C ILE A 286 8.12 0.13 29.06
N ASP A 287 8.14 0.25 30.38
CA ASP A 287 8.02 -0.89 31.28
C ASP A 287 6.65 -1.58 31.17
N GLU A 288 5.56 -0.80 31.11
CA GLU A 288 4.21 -1.35 30.87
C GLU A 288 4.11 -2.01 29.49
N ALA A 289 4.76 -1.45 28.48
CA ALA A 289 4.78 -2.01 27.14
C ALA A 289 5.50 -3.36 27.10
N LEU A 290 6.64 -3.49 27.80
CA LEU A 290 7.37 -4.76 27.94
C LEU A 290 6.58 -5.79 28.75
N GLU A 291 5.88 -5.35 29.81
CA GLU A 291 4.99 -6.22 30.56
C GLU A 291 3.85 -6.76 29.68
N LEU A 292 3.23 -5.92 28.85
CA LEU A 292 2.21 -6.35 27.89
C LEU A 292 2.76 -7.37 26.89
N VAL A 293 3.97 -7.14 26.37
CA VAL A 293 4.66 -8.10 25.48
C VAL A 293 4.99 -9.41 26.19
N SER A 294 5.22 -9.42 27.49
CA SER A 294 5.46 -10.66 28.24
C SER A 294 4.18 -11.47 28.48
N ARG A 295 3.01 -10.82 28.46
CA ARG A 295 1.70 -11.42 28.78
C ARG A 295 0.89 -11.82 27.55
N MET A 296 1.28 -11.41 26.34
CA MET A 296 0.54 -11.76 25.13
C MET A 296 0.53 -13.28 24.89
N PRO A 297 -0.57 -13.84 24.36
CA PRO A 297 -0.70 -15.29 24.14
C PRO A 297 0.05 -15.78 22.91
N MET A 298 0.58 -14.87 22.08
CA MET A 298 1.37 -15.17 20.87
C MET A 298 2.78 -14.58 20.96
N LYS A 299 3.68 -15.04 20.09
CA LYS A 299 5.03 -14.50 20.00
C LYS A 299 4.99 -13.09 19.37
N PRO A 300 5.67 -12.09 19.95
CA PRO A 300 5.79 -10.77 19.35
C PRO A 300 6.61 -10.82 18.06
N ASP A 301 6.19 -10.04 17.06
CA ASP A 301 6.89 -9.93 15.78
C ASP A 301 7.93 -8.80 15.78
N VAL A 302 8.62 -8.68 14.65
CA VAL A 302 9.64 -7.67 14.40
C VAL A 302 9.08 -6.25 14.48
N VAL A 303 7.81 -6.05 14.13
CA VAL A 303 7.18 -4.72 14.12
C VAL A 303 7.03 -4.21 15.55
N ILE A 304 6.52 -5.03 16.46
CA ILE A 304 6.36 -4.70 17.88
C ILE A 304 7.70 -4.32 18.52
N TRP A 305 8.73 -5.16 18.31
CA TRP A 305 10.06 -4.89 18.85
C TRP A 305 10.71 -3.64 18.26
N ARG A 306 10.51 -3.38 16.96
CA ARG A 306 10.99 -2.15 16.33
C ARG A 306 10.31 -0.89 16.88
N SER A 307 9.00 -0.93 17.14
CA SER A 307 8.29 0.19 17.74
C SER A 307 8.82 0.51 19.14
N LEU A 308 9.09 -0.51 19.96
CA LEU A 308 9.72 -0.35 21.27
C LEU A 308 11.13 0.25 21.17
N LEU A 309 11.95 -0.25 20.22
CA LEU A 309 13.31 0.24 20.01
C LEU A 309 13.35 1.70 19.50
N ASP A 310 12.43 2.09 18.61
CA ASP A 310 12.30 3.49 18.14
C ASP A 310 11.94 4.43 19.30
N SER A 311 11.02 4.02 20.18
CA SER A 311 10.65 4.84 21.33
C SER A 311 11.77 4.94 22.37
N CYS A 312 12.49 3.84 22.63
CA CYS A 312 13.66 3.84 23.52
C CYS A 312 14.70 4.88 23.08
N CYS A 313 14.93 5.02 21.77
CA CYS A 313 15.81 6.02 21.19
C CYS A 313 15.33 7.47 21.44
N LYS A 314 14.02 7.73 21.42
CA LYS A 314 13.43 9.07 21.52
C LYS A 314 13.22 9.55 22.96
N LYS A 315 13.09 8.63 23.92
CA LYS A 315 12.74 8.93 25.32
C LYS A 315 13.89 8.74 26.32
N ASN A 316 15.15 8.71 25.84
CA ASN A 316 16.35 8.48 26.67
C ASN A 316 16.28 7.20 27.52
N ALA A 317 15.73 6.12 26.96
CA ALA A 317 15.79 4.82 27.63
C ALA A 317 17.24 4.32 27.71
N SER A 318 17.52 3.39 28.62
CA SER A 318 18.88 2.88 28.79
C SER A 318 19.40 2.20 27.51
N VAL A 319 20.67 2.43 27.21
CA VAL A 319 21.34 1.79 26.06
C VAL A 319 21.30 0.27 26.19
N GLU A 320 21.43 -0.25 27.41
CA GLU A 320 21.34 -1.68 27.73
C GLU A 320 20.00 -2.31 27.34
N LEU A 321 18.89 -1.62 27.63
CA LEU A 321 17.56 -2.08 27.25
C LEU A 321 17.40 -2.10 25.73
N SER A 322 17.89 -1.05 25.05
CA SER A 322 17.87 -0.94 23.59
C SER A 322 18.68 -2.05 22.93
N GLU A 323 19.86 -2.38 23.47
CA GLU A 323 20.68 -3.50 23.01
C GLU A 323 19.97 -4.85 23.21
N LYS A 324 19.28 -5.05 24.34
CA LYS A 324 18.51 -6.28 24.61
C LYS A 324 17.37 -6.47 23.61
N ILE A 325 16.60 -5.43 23.34
CA ILE A 325 15.51 -5.45 22.35
C ILE A 325 16.09 -5.74 20.96
N ALA A 326 17.18 -5.07 20.58
CA ALA A 326 17.79 -5.30 19.28
C ALA A 326 18.30 -6.75 19.10
N ARG A 327 18.88 -7.36 20.14
CA ARG A 327 19.27 -8.78 20.10
C ARG A 327 18.08 -9.70 19.85
N GLN A 328 16.94 -9.46 20.51
CA GLN A 328 15.72 -10.25 20.28
C GLN A 328 15.25 -10.20 18.82
N ILE A 329 15.37 -9.04 18.16
CA ILE A 329 15.02 -8.90 16.73
C ILE A 329 16.04 -9.62 15.84
N LEU A 330 17.33 -9.52 16.15
CA LEU A 330 18.38 -10.15 15.34
C LEU A 330 18.38 -11.68 15.47
N GLU A 331 18.09 -12.19 16.67
CA GLU A 331 18.02 -13.62 16.96
C GLU A 331 16.75 -14.29 16.40
N SER A 332 15.67 -13.53 16.18
CA SER A 332 14.45 -14.09 15.59
C SER A 332 14.63 -14.52 14.13
N GLY A 333 15.62 -13.97 13.42
CA GLY A 333 15.92 -14.30 12.02
C GLY A 333 14.84 -13.87 11.03
N GLU A 334 13.82 -13.13 11.47
CA GLU A 334 12.69 -12.70 10.66
C GLU A 334 12.89 -11.25 10.17
N GLY A 335 12.74 -11.02 8.86
CA GLY A 335 12.68 -9.69 8.26
C GLY A 335 14.02 -8.98 8.01
N ASP A 336 13.94 -7.74 7.51
CA ASP A 336 15.10 -6.90 7.17
C ASP A 336 15.86 -6.42 8.42
N SER A 337 17.01 -7.00 8.71
CA SER A 337 17.82 -6.61 9.88
C SER A 337 18.39 -5.19 9.79
N SER A 338 18.38 -4.54 8.61
CA SER A 338 18.97 -3.21 8.39
C SER A 338 18.35 -2.14 9.30
N GLY A 339 17.03 -2.15 9.48
CA GLY A 339 16.33 -1.18 10.32
C GLY A 339 16.75 -1.23 11.78
N VAL A 340 17.10 -2.41 12.30
CA VAL A 340 17.55 -2.59 13.69
C VAL A 340 18.91 -1.95 13.91
N TYR A 341 19.85 -2.18 13.00
CA TYR A 341 21.18 -1.57 13.08
C TYR A 341 21.11 -0.05 12.95
N VAL A 342 20.22 0.48 12.10
CA VAL A 342 20.01 1.93 11.99
C VAL A 342 19.48 2.50 13.32
N LEU A 343 18.52 1.84 13.97
CA LEU A 343 18.01 2.29 15.28
C LEU A 343 19.08 2.19 16.37
N LEU A 344 19.85 1.10 16.43
CA LEU A 344 20.98 0.97 17.36
C LEU A 344 22.04 2.06 17.15
N SER A 345 22.37 2.36 15.88
CA SER A 345 23.29 3.46 15.55
C SER A 345 22.78 4.80 16.07
N ARG A 346 21.46 5.05 16.07
CA ARG A 346 20.88 6.27 16.63
C ARG A 346 20.94 6.27 18.16
N VAL A 347 20.66 5.15 18.81
CA VAL A 347 20.77 5.00 20.27
C VAL A 347 22.21 5.28 20.74
N TYR A 348 23.22 4.73 20.07
CA TYR A 348 24.61 5.02 20.42
C TYR A 348 24.98 6.48 20.14
N ALA A 349 24.49 7.07 19.03
CA ALA A 349 24.74 8.47 18.72
C ALA A 349 24.11 9.42 19.76
N SER A 350 22.88 9.16 20.21
CA SER A 350 22.22 9.97 21.26
C SER A 350 22.93 9.84 22.60
N ALA A 351 23.50 8.67 22.89
CA ALA A 351 24.37 8.43 24.04
C ALA A 351 25.82 8.95 23.85
N SER A 352 26.13 9.66 22.76
CA SER A 352 27.48 10.14 22.40
C SER A 352 28.56 9.05 22.31
N ARG A 353 28.16 7.79 22.09
CA ARG A 353 29.03 6.61 21.94
C ARG A 353 29.43 6.39 20.47
N TRP A 354 30.20 7.32 19.91
CA TRP A 354 30.55 7.31 18.48
C TRP A 354 31.37 6.10 18.01
N ASN A 355 32.17 5.50 18.90
CA ASN A 355 32.91 4.27 18.57
C ASN A 355 31.94 3.10 18.30
N ASP A 356 30.88 2.99 19.09
CA ASP A 356 29.87 1.94 18.94
C ASP A 356 29.03 2.15 17.67
N VAL A 357 28.78 3.41 17.29
CA VAL A 357 28.20 3.74 15.97
C VAL A 357 29.07 3.19 14.83
N GLY A 358 30.39 3.38 14.92
CA GLY A 358 31.34 2.82 13.95
C GLY A 358 31.31 1.29 13.92
N LEU A 359 31.25 0.64 15.09
CA LEU A 359 31.14 -0.82 15.21
C LEU A 359 29.86 -1.36 14.58
N VAL A 360 28.72 -0.72 14.80
CA VAL A 360 27.44 -1.10 14.19
C VAL A 360 27.52 -1.05 12.67
N ARG A 361 28.11 0.00 12.08
CA ARG A 361 28.29 0.08 10.62
C ARG A 361 29.20 -1.01 10.08
N LYS A 362 30.27 -1.36 10.81
CA LYS A 362 31.15 -2.47 10.45
C LYS A 362 30.43 -3.81 10.52
N LEU A 363 29.59 -4.02 11.54
CA LEU A 363 28.75 -5.23 11.66
C LEU A 363 27.75 -5.34 10.51
N MET A 364 27.11 -4.24 10.11
CA MET A 364 26.23 -4.23 8.93
C MET A 364 26.97 -4.68 7.67
N THR A 365 28.17 -4.13 7.46
CA THR A 365 29.01 -4.45 6.28
C THR A 365 29.46 -5.91 6.30
N ASN A 366 29.91 -6.41 7.46
CA ASN A 366 30.36 -7.80 7.64
C ASN A 366 29.23 -8.81 7.42
N ASN A 367 27.99 -8.46 7.79
CA ASN A 367 26.81 -9.30 7.61
C ASN A 367 26.19 -9.15 6.21
N GLY A 368 26.83 -8.43 5.28
CA GLY A 368 26.34 -8.23 3.91
C GLY A 368 25.07 -7.40 3.82
N ILE A 369 24.74 -6.61 4.85
CA ILE A 369 23.53 -5.81 4.91
C ILE A 369 23.75 -4.53 4.12
N LEU A 370 23.18 -4.47 2.93
CA LEU A 370 23.17 -3.26 2.11
C LEU A 370 22.02 -2.36 2.54
N LYS A 371 22.32 -1.09 2.82
CA LYS A 371 21.29 -0.07 3.03
C LYS A 371 20.64 0.21 1.68
N GLU A 372 19.33 -0.01 1.59
CA GLU A 372 18.56 0.39 0.41
C GLU A 372 18.71 1.90 0.17
N PRO A 373 19.07 2.35 -1.04
CA PRO A 373 19.18 3.77 -1.33
C PRO A 373 17.80 4.43 -1.20
N GLY A 374 17.78 5.63 -0.63
CA GLY A 374 16.55 6.41 -0.57
C GLY A 374 16.22 6.96 -1.96
N CYS A 375 15.05 6.63 -2.48
CA CYS A 375 14.50 7.16 -3.72
C CYS A 375 13.13 7.80 -3.48
N SER A 376 12.87 8.86 -4.26
CA SER A 376 11.59 9.56 -4.28
C SER A 376 10.99 9.44 -5.68
N LEU A 377 9.73 9.01 -5.74
CA LEU A 377 8.94 8.91 -6.96
C LEU A 377 7.97 10.08 -7.04
N ILE A 378 7.81 10.65 -8.24
CA ILE A 378 6.78 11.65 -8.56
C ILE A 378 6.14 11.29 -9.90
N GLU A 379 4.81 11.39 -9.99
CA GLU A 379 4.07 11.17 -11.24
C GLU A 379 3.75 12.51 -11.90
N LEU A 380 4.20 12.68 -13.14
CA LEU A 380 3.94 13.85 -13.99
C LEU A 380 3.30 13.38 -15.30
N ASP A 381 2.08 13.83 -15.58
CA ASP A 381 1.34 13.51 -16.81
C ASP A 381 1.30 12.00 -17.16
N GLY A 382 1.19 11.13 -16.13
CA GLY A 382 1.16 9.67 -16.29
C GLY A 382 2.53 9.01 -16.44
N VAL A 383 3.62 9.76 -16.30
CA VAL A 383 4.98 9.24 -16.27
C VAL A 383 5.51 9.29 -14.84
N THR A 384 5.99 8.16 -14.32
CA THR A 384 6.66 8.10 -13.02
C THR A 384 8.14 8.43 -13.19
N HIS A 385 8.61 9.43 -12.45
CA HIS A 385 10.00 9.83 -12.37
C HIS A 385 10.59 9.34 -11.04
N GLU A 386 11.67 8.59 -11.10
CA GLU A 386 12.42 8.14 -9.93
C GLU A 386 13.68 9.00 -9.75
N LEU A 387 13.89 9.51 -8.54
CA LEU A 387 15.00 10.38 -8.19
C LEU A 387 15.75 9.83 -6.99
N PHE A 388 17.08 9.83 -7.07
CA PHE A 388 17.98 9.46 -5.98
C PHE A 388 18.66 10.70 -5.38
N ALA A 389 19.25 10.56 -4.19
CA ALA A 389 20.01 11.67 -3.61
C ALA A 389 21.18 12.07 -4.53
N GLY A 390 21.28 13.36 -4.86
CA GLY A 390 22.30 13.90 -5.77
C GLY A 390 22.17 13.44 -7.23
N ASP A 391 20.99 12.96 -7.64
CA ASP A 391 20.78 12.46 -8.99
C ASP A 391 21.00 13.55 -10.05
N THR A 392 21.73 13.18 -11.11
CA THR A 392 22.06 14.02 -12.26
C THR A 392 21.70 13.35 -13.60
N SER A 393 21.06 12.18 -13.56
CA SER A 393 20.67 11.40 -14.74
C SER A 393 19.35 11.86 -15.37
N HIS A 394 18.56 12.67 -14.66
CA HIS A 394 17.26 13.13 -15.13
C HIS A 394 17.39 14.10 -16.33
N PRO A 395 16.55 14.00 -17.38
CA PRO A 395 16.62 14.88 -18.54
C PRO A 395 16.55 16.39 -18.22
N GLN A 396 15.81 16.75 -17.17
CA GLN A 396 15.65 18.13 -16.68
C GLN A 396 16.55 18.46 -15.48
N THR A 397 17.67 17.76 -15.27
CA THR A 397 18.53 17.97 -14.10
C THR A 397 18.98 19.43 -13.94
N LYS A 398 19.31 20.15 -15.03
CA LYS A 398 19.77 21.55 -14.92
C LYS A 398 18.69 22.45 -14.32
N GLU A 399 17.45 22.30 -14.79
CA GLU A 399 16.29 23.06 -14.35
C GLU A 399 15.90 22.69 -12.91
N ILE A 400 15.95 21.40 -12.55
CA ILE A 400 15.70 20.94 -11.17
C ILE A 400 16.66 21.63 -10.19
N TYR A 401 17.95 21.67 -10.51
CA TYR A 401 18.96 22.28 -9.62
C TYR A 401 18.85 23.81 -9.57
N GLN A 402 18.37 24.45 -10.65
CA GLN A 402 18.01 25.88 -10.60
C GLN A 402 16.86 26.14 -9.64
N VAL A 403 15.81 25.30 -9.67
CA VAL A 403 14.69 25.42 -8.72
C VAL A 403 15.15 25.15 -7.29
N LEU A 404 16.07 24.19 -7.07
CA LEU A 404 16.68 23.97 -5.75
C LEU A 404 17.40 25.22 -5.23
N ASN A 405 18.18 25.91 -6.07
CA ASN A 405 18.83 27.17 -5.66
C ASN A 405 17.79 28.19 -5.19
N VAL A 406 16.69 28.36 -5.93
CA VAL A 406 15.60 29.27 -5.57
C VAL A 406 14.93 28.87 -4.25
N ILE A 407 14.71 27.56 -4.04
CA ILE A 407 14.19 27.04 -2.78
C ILE A 407 15.12 27.41 -1.63
N GLU A 408 16.42 27.19 -1.78
CA GLU A 408 17.41 27.48 -0.72
C GLU A 408 17.52 28.96 -0.39
N GLU A 409 17.60 29.83 -1.40
CA GLU A 409 17.62 31.28 -1.20
C GLU A 409 16.42 31.75 -0.37
N ARG A 410 15.24 31.18 -0.64
CA ARG A 410 14.03 31.51 0.12
C ARG A 410 14.04 30.90 1.52
N LEU A 411 14.50 29.67 1.69
CA LEU A 411 14.66 29.06 3.02
C LEU A 411 15.63 29.87 3.89
N ASP A 412 16.75 30.31 3.34
CA ASP A 412 17.71 31.17 4.03
C ASP A 412 17.10 32.51 4.43
N SER A 413 16.27 33.10 3.57
CA SER A 413 15.54 34.34 3.89
C SER A 413 14.57 34.20 5.07
N MET A 414 14.07 32.99 5.33
CA MET A 414 13.24 32.67 6.50
C MET A 414 14.05 32.25 7.74
N GLY A 415 15.38 32.22 7.65
CA GLY A 415 16.25 31.85 8.76
C GLY A 415 16.29 30.34 9.05
N TYR A 416 15.99 29.50 8.05
CA TYR A 416 16.11 28.04 8.17
C TYR A 416 17.54 27.64 8.55
N LYS A 417 17.66 26.69 9.49
CA LYS A 417 18.93 26.10 9.91
C LYS A 417 18.89 24.58 9.71
N PRO A 418 19.78 24.01 8.87
CA PRO A 418 19.83 22.57 8.65
C PRO A 418 20.12 21.78 9.92
N ASP A 419 19.43 20.66 10.09
CA ASP A 419 19.74 19.69 11.15
C ASP A 419 20.87 18.74 10.71
N TYR A 420 22.12 19.14 11.01
CA TYR A 420 23.32 18.39 10.63
C TYR A 420 23.43 16.99 11.26
N SER A 421 22.59 16.63 12.23
CA SER A 421 22.53 15.26 12.77
C SER A 421 21.92 14.27 11.77
N GLN A 422 21.11 14.76 10.82
CA GLN A 422 20.42 13.98 9.81
C GLN A 422 21.25 13.77 8.53
N ALA A 423 22.37 14.49 8.40
CA ALA A 423 23.30 14.32 7.30
C ALA A 423 24.07 12.99 7.48
N PRO A 424 24.28 12.19 6.41
CA PRO A 424 25.19 11.06 6.47
C PRO A 424 26.56 11.51 6.99
N MET A 425 27.10 10.81 7.99
CA MET A 425 28.49 11.02 8.39
C MET A 425 29.37 10.32 7.37
N VAL A 426 29.91 11.06 6.40
CA VAL A 426 30.93 10.56 5.49
C VAL A 426 32.18 11.44 5.57
N ASP A 427 33.33 10.78 5.69
CA ASP A 427 34.67 11.27 5.35
C ASP A 427 34.86 11.31 3.81
N GLU A 428 33.87 11.79 3.06
CA GLU A 428 34.00 11.97 1.61
C GLU A 428 34.56 13.37 1.36
N LEU A 429 35.79 13.39 0.85
CA LEU A 429 36.55 14.59 0.51
C LEU A 429 35.68 15.65 -0.20
N ASN A 430 35.51 16.79 0.48
CA ASN A 430 35.08 18.10 -0.06
C ASN A 430 33.58 18.45 -0.19
N THR A 431 32.62 17.66 0.29
CA THR A 431 31.20 18.09 0.34
C THR A 431 30.75 18.49 1.75
N SER A 432 30.16 19.69 1.88
CA SER A 432 29.62 20.15 3.17
C SER A 432 28.42 19.30 3.58
N LYS A 433 28.23 19.03 4.88
CA LYS A 433 27.02 18.35 5.42
C LYS A 433 25.73 19.02 4.95
N ARG A 434 25.78 20.34 4.70
CA ARG A 434 24.67 21.13 4.15
C ARG A 434 24.31 20.69 2.73
N ASP A 435 25.31 20.47 1.89
CA ASP A 435 25.12 20.03 0.49
C ASP A 435 24.53 18.63 0.45
N THR A 436 24.90 17.75 1.39
CA THR A 436 24.32 16.40 1.44
C THR A 436 22.82 16.43 1.75
N LEU A 437 22.39 17.24 2.73
CA LEU A 437 20.96 17.40 3.08
C LEU A 437 20.15 18.03 1.95
N ARG A 438 20.74 19.04 1.30
CA ARG A 438 20.17 19.72 0.14
C ARG A 438 19.83 18.75 -0.99
N LEU A 439 20.68 17.76 -1.22
CA LEU A 439 20.58 16.84 -2.34
C LEU A 439 19.73 15.61 -2.05
N HIS A 440 18.98 15.59 -0.94
CA HIS A 440 18.03 14.51 -0.67
C HIS A 440 16.97 14.39 -1.78
N SER A 441 16.61 13.14 -2.11
CA SER A 441 15.70 12.83 -3.24
C SER A 441 14.34 13.50 -3.11
N GLU A 442 13.86 13.71 -1.87
CA GLU A 442 12.62 14.42 -1.56
C GLU A 442 12.65 15.83 -2.11
N ARG A 443 13.75 16.56 -1.89
CA ARG A 443 13.91 17.95 -2.34
C ARG A 443 14.01 18.02 -3.86
N LEU A 444 14.69 17.06 -4.50
CA LEU A 444 14.72 16.94 -5.95
C LEU A 444 13.32 16.71 -6.53
N ALA A 445 12.54 15.82 -5.91
CA ALA A 445 11.18 15.53 -6.34
C ALA A 445 10.24 16.73 -6.16
N ILE A 446 10.38 17.49 -5.05
CA ILE A 446 9.64 18.74 -4.84
C ILE A 446 10.02 19.78 -5.90
N ALA A 447 11.32 19.97 -6.17
CA ALA A 447 11.79 20.88 -7.20
C ALA A 447 11.28 20.51 -8.59
N LEU A 448 11.30 19.22 -8.95
CA LEU A 448 10.74 18.72 -10.20
C LEU A 448 9.21 18.94 -10.28
N GLY A 449 8.50 18.78 -9.15
CA GLY A 449 7.07 19.07 -9.03
C GLY A 449 6.76 20.56 -9.23
N LEU A 450 7.47 21.46 -8.55
CA LEU A 450 7.34 22.92 -8.70
C LEU A 450 7.64 23.38 -10.13
N LEU A 451 8.56 22.71 -10.82
CA LEU A 451 8.95 23.04 -12.19
C LEU A 451 7.83 22.72 -13.20
N ASN A 452 7.18 21.56 -13.07
CA ASN A 452 6.32 21.02 -14.12
C ASN A 452 4.81 21.05 -13.81
N LEU A 453 4.40 21.07 -12.53
CA LEU A 453 2.99 21.06 -12.18
C LEU A 453 2.36 22.44 -12.33
N LYS A 454 1.08 22.45 -12.68
CA LYS A 454 0.30 23.69 -12.79
C LYS A 454 0.07 24.31 -11.40
N PRO A 455 0.03 25.64 -11.29
CA PRO A 455 -0.30 26.31 -10.04
C PRO A 455 -1.59 25.77 -9.42
N GLY A 456 -1.57 25.50 -8.12
CA GLY A 456 -2.69 24.94 -7.37
C GLY A 456 -2.84 23.41 -7.46
N MET A 457 -2.03 22.71 -8.26
CA MET A 457 -1.96 21.25 -8.19
C MET A 457 -1.06 20.81 -7.03
N PRO A 458 -1.51 19.88 -6.17
CA PRO A 458 -0.67 19.35 -5.11
C PRO A 458 0.46 18.48 -5.68
N ILE A 459 1.66 18.66 -5.15
CA ILE A 459 2.84 17.82 -5.43
C ILE A 459 2.68 16.52 -4.66
N ARG A 460 2.72 15.36 -5.34
CA ARG A 460 2.62 14.04 -4.69
C ARG A 460 3.92 13.28 -4.87
N ILE A 461 4.52 12.89 -3.74
CA ILE A 461 5.80 12.21 -3.71
C ILE A 461 5.64 10.91 -2.92
N PHE A 462 6.20 9.82 -3.44
CA PHE A 462 6.36 8.58 -2.70
C PHE A 462 7.83 8.36 -2.39
N LYS A 463 8.16 8.19 -1.11
CA LYS A 463 9.49 7.87 -0.61
C LYS A 463 9.54 6.40 -0.22
N ASN A 464 10.51 5.67 -0.75
CA ASN A 464 10.70 4.26 -0.41
C ASN A 464 11.19 4.04 1.02
N LEU A 465 11.71 5.07 1.71
CA LEU A 465 12.17 5.05 3.10
C LEU A 465 11.34 6.00 3.97
N ARG A 466 11.55 5.96 5.29
CA ARG A 466 11.05 7.01 6.18
C ARG A 466 11.74 8.33 5.82
N VAL A 467 10.97 9.42 5.71
CA VAL A 467 11.52 10.78 5.50
C VAL A 467 12.44 11.10 6.70
N CYS A 468 13.41 12.03 6.57
CA CYS A 468 14.17 12.51 7.73
C CYS A 468 13.55 13.79 8.34
N ASP A 469 13.86 14.07 9.60
CA ASP A 469 13.28 15.21 10.33
C ASP A 469 13.54 16.55 9.63
N ASP A 470 14.73 16.69 9.03
CA ASP A 470 15.12 17.88 8.28
C ASP A 470 14.30 18.05 6.98
N CYS A 471 14.13 16.97 6.20
CA CYS A 471 13.31 17.02 4.99
C CYS A 471 11.84 17.24 5.31
N HIS A 472 11.33 16.71 6.42
CA HIS A 472 9.97 16.97 6.88
C HIS A 472 9.76 18.48 7.16
N LYS A 473 10.64 19.08 7.98
CA LYS A 473 10.60 20.53 8.29
C LYS A 473 10.71 21.39 7.04
N VAL A 474 11.65 21.07 6.16
CA VAL A 474 11.85 21.82 4.91
C VAL A 474 10.65 21.68 3.97
N THR A 475 10.02 20.52 3.91
CA THR A 475 8.81 20.34 3.08
C THR A 475 7.67 21.22 3.59
N GLY A 476 7.49 21.36 4.91
CA GLY A 476 6.55 22.31 5.51
C GLY A 476 6.85 23.75 5.08
N LEU A 477 8.10 24.20 5.25
CA LEU A 477 8.53 25.54 4.85
C LEU A 477 8.34 25.79 3.35
N ILE A 478 8.66 24.82 2.48
CA ILE A 478 8.43 24.96 1.04
C ILE A 478 6.93 25.11 0.74
N SER A 479 6.07 24.34 1.42
CA SER A 479 4.61 24.44 1.26
C SER A 479 4.12 25.86 1.57
N GLU A 480 4.63 26.49 2.63
CA GLU A 480 4.32 27.89 3.00
C GLU A 480 4.88 28.89 1.98
N ILE A 481 6.18 28.81 1.68
CA ILE A 481 6.90 29.76 0.81
C ILE A 481 6.33 29.82 -0.60
N PHE A 482 5.98 28.66 -1.15
CA PHE A 482 5.52 28.52 -2.53
C PHE A 482 4.00 28.40 -2.64
N ASN A 483 3.26 28.46 -1.51
CA ASN A 483 1.81 28.31 -1.46
C ASN A 483 1.33 27.09 -2.27
N VAL A 484 1.89 25.92 -1.94
CA VAL A 484 1.62 24.66 -2.63
C VAL A 484 1.35 23.56 -1.62
N GLU A 485 0.33 22.76 -1.85
CA GLU A 485 0.10 21.55 -1.06
C GLU A 485 1.11 20.47 -1.50
N ILE A 486 1.83 19.87 -0.54
CA ILE A 486 2.78 18.79 -0.80
C ILE A 486 2.32 17.57 -0.01
N ILE A 487 2.14 16.44 -0.68
CA ILE A 487 1.73 15.18 -0.09
C ILE A 487 2.88 14.20 -0.26
N VAL A 488 3.55 13.88 0.83
CA VAL A 488 4.68 12.94 0.83
C VAL A 488 4.27 11.66 1.53
N ARG A 489 4.23 10.54 0.81
CA ARG A 489 4.11 9.21 1.40
C ARG A 489 5.47 8.67 1.75
N ASP A 490 5.66 8.23 2.98
CA ASP A 490 6.80 7.41 3.37
C ASP A 490 6.40 5.93 3.54
N ARG A 491 7.29 5.10 4.11
CA ARG A 491 6.97 3.68 4.38
C ARG A 491 5.77 3.47 5.30
N VAL A 492 5.43 4.45 6.12
CA VAL A 492 4.49 4.31 7.25
C VAL A 492 3.19 5.05 6.98
N ARG A 493 3.25 6.29 6.46
CA ARG A 493 2.09 7.18 6.33
C ARG A 493 2.26 8.24 5.24
N PHE A 494 1.19 8.99 4.98
CA PHE A 494 1.25 10.27 4.28
C PHE A 494 1.49 11.41 5.25
N HIS A 495 2.28 12.36 4.79
CA HIS A 495 2.51 13.68 5.36
C HIS A 495 1.88 14.68 4.40
N HIS A 496 0.76 15.30 4.80
CA HIS A 496 0.11 16.34 4.01
C HIS A 496 0.54 17.71 4.53
N PHE A 497 1.42 18.36 3.78
CA PHE A 497 1.92 19.69 4.06
C PHE A 497 1.06 20.75 3.40
N LYS A 498 0.62 21.71 4.20
CA LYS A 498 -0.17 22.86 3.78
C LYS A 498 0.10 24.03 4.72
N ASP A 499 0.39 25.21 4.15
CA ASP A 499 0.59 26.46 4.90
C ASP A 499 1.60 26.30 6.05
N GLY A 500 2.73 25.63 5.78
CA GLY A 500 3.79 25.40 6.77
C GLY A 500 3.56 24.22 7.72
N SER A 501 2.33 23.72 7.82
CA SER A 501 1.93 22.66 8.75
C SER A 501 1.82 21.30 8.08
N CYS A 502 2.06 20.23 8.83
CA CYS A 502 1.86 18.85 8.36
C CYS A 502 0.68 18.18 9.10
N SER A 503 -0.08 17.34 8.40
CA SER A 503 -1.16 16.54 8.99
C SER A 503 -0.70 15.61 10.14
N CYS A 504 0.59 15.25 10.21
CA CYS A 504 1.13 14.49 11.33
C CYS A 504 1.44 15.34 12.57
N MET A 505 1.24 16.66 12.51
CA MET A 505 1.51 17.63 13.58
C MET A 505 2.98 17.64 14.06
N ASP A 506 3.92 17.25 13.20
CA ASP A 506 5.34 17.02 13.52
C ASP A 506 5.61 15.83 14.47
N TYR A 507 4.60 14.97 14.68
CA TYR A 507 4.69 13.77 15.50
C TYR A 507 4.52 12.51 14.65
N TRP A 508 5.65 11.92 14.24
CA TRP A 508 5.64 10.74 13.36
C TRP A 508 6.72 9.72 13.70
#